data_AF-A0A7C5EHK9-F1
#
_entry.id   AF-A0A7C5EHK9-F1
#
_cell.length_a   1.000
_cell.length_b   1.000
_cell.length_c   1.000
_cell.angle_alpha   90.00
_cell.angle_beta   90.00
_cell.angle_gamma   90.00
#
_symmetry.space_group_name_H-M   'P 1'
#
loop_
_entity.id
_entity.type
_entity.pdbx_description
1 polymer ?
#
loop_
_entity_poly.entity_id
_entity_poly.type
_entity_poly.pdbx_seq_one_letter_code
_entity_poly.pdbx_strand_id
1 'polypeptide(L)'
;MRGCRRGGSRVRRGHQTASRSSQNRRGGNCEVNQNLKAVIFDLDGVLCNTSRLHAAAWRRVVEELGIEPPPDLEDAVRGISRMASLKLALGGHANDFSKEELDDLAERKNRYYIAALAGLGPDDALPGAVELLDALRGEGIKVALASASRNARQVIEALGIATRFDAVADGNSYRFGKPHPDIFLTAAAMTGARPAECIVVEDASAGIDAALDGGFVALGIGKNELLFHAHAVVPDLLSVSVPMLRRLHGQFNPDRWILVGDSPRLEANRSVSETFAVRNRHLIVPAVYHFSPPGLSGREIRVLGLHDADTLRAVAPSDLVQAARLIEQMDFFGGLVLLNGNPFPQSSNSATWRLDTLHGVQTLSIEQRMNDAVRFALVQETVADTTHHGRFLAKYAFEPVGVSGELEIETGLSMREASGDAFSDMRPLQRSGGKPPCRAVCLTVRCSETLFVAAASCLIAPDGAEPAEQSAQSPNSVGVRVRVALHPGRLTEFERVCAVAAACDRERA
;
A
#
# COMPACT_ATOMS: atom_id res chain seq x y z
N MET A 1 5.12 -73.72 54.13
CA MET A 1 4.46 -73.94 52.83
C MET A 1 4.31 -72.60 52.12
N ARG A 2 4.69 -72.53 50.83
CA ARG A 2 4.27 -71.61 49.73
C ARG A 2 3.67 -70.24 50.15
N GLY A 3 4.07 -69.05 49.70
CA GLY A 3 4.71 -68.60 48.47
C GLY A 3 4.05 -67.29 48.03
N CYS A 4 4.81 -66.39 47.39
CA CYS A 4 4.39 -65.47 46.31
C CYS A 4 3.20 -64.48 46.50
N ARG A 5 3.43 -63.16 46.41
CA ARG A 5 3.15 -62.32 45.20
C ARG A 5 3.15 -60.80 45.46
N ARG A 6 3.61 -60.10 44.42
CA ARG A 6 3.59 -58.66 44.15
C ARG A 6 2.17 -58.13 43.85
N GLY A 7 1.98 -56.82 44.00
CA GLY A 7 1.10 -56.04 43.11
C GLY A 7 0.32 -54.90 43.78
N GLY A 8 0.83 -53.66 43.66
CA GLY A 8 0.03 -52.45 43.83
C GLY A 8 -0.25 -51.78 42.48
N SER A 9 -1.42 -51.15 42.32
CA SER A 9 -1.68 -49.95 41.50
C SER A 9 -3.10 -49.45 41.82
N ARG A 10 -3.24 -48.23 42.35
CA ARG A 10 -3.52 -46.95 41.65
C ARG A 10 -4.82 -46.95 40.82
N VAL A 11 -5.78 -46.22 41.40
CA VAL A 11 -7.12 -45.83 40.96
C VAL A 11 -7.15 -45.34 39.50
N ARG A 12 -8.13 -45.82 38.73
CA ARG A 12 -8.55 -45.26 37.44
C ARG A 12 -10.06 -45.02 37.38
N ARG A 13 -10.37 -43.78 37.01
CA ARG A 13 -11.41 -43.28 36.09
C ARG A 13 -12.90 -43.40 36.45
N GLY A 14 -13.55 -42.24 36.37
CA GLY A 14 -14.97 -42.11 36.02
C GLY A 14 -15.45 -40.68 36.25
N HIS A 15 -15.19 -39.75 35.34
CA HIS A 15 -15.90 -38.47 35.29
C HIS A 15 -16.42 -38.22 33.87
N GLN A 16 -17.71 -37.90 33.84
CA GLN A 16 -18.62 -37.90 32.72
C GLN A 16 -18.35 -36.74 31.77
N THR A 17 -18.23 -37.04 30.48
CA THR A 17 -18.30 -36.07 29.40
C THR A 17 -19.77 -35.85 29.04
N ALA A 18 -20.28 -34.64 29.28
CA ALA A 18 -21.58 -34.21 28.79
C ALA A 18 -21.51 -33.91 27.29
N SER A 19 -21.92 -34.88 26.48
CA SER A 19 -22.24 -34.70 25.07
C SER A 19 -23.57 -33.96 24.92
N ARG A 20 -23.54 -32.73 24.40
CA ARG A 20 -24.74 -32.09 23.82
C ARG A 20 -24.56 -31.98 22.31
N SER A 21 -25.10 -33.00 21.65
CA SER A 21 -25.82 -32.98 20.37
C SER A 21 -25.42 -31.91 19.35
N SER A 22 -24.55 -32.33 18.44
CA SER A 22 -24.50 -31.91 17.05
C SER A 22 -25.84 -32.23 16.35
N GLN A 23 -26.67 -31.22 16.05
CA GLN A 23 -27.67 -31.22 14.98
C GLN A 23 -28.48 -29.92 15.00
N ASN A 24 -28.09 -28.96 14.17
CA ASN A 24 -28.92 -27.96 13.46
C ASN A 24 -28.12 -26.69 13.19
N ARG A 25 -27.42 -26.62 12.05
CA ARG A 25 -27.29 -25.41 11.19
C ARG A 25 -26.99 -25.87 9.76
N ARG A 26 -27.96 -26.52 9.11
CA ARG A 26 -28.07 -26.51 7.65
C ARG A 26 -28.95 -25.32 7.29
N GLY A 27 -28.41 -24.40 6.50
CA GLY A 27 -29.01 -23.13 6.14
C GLY A 27 -28.02 -21.99 6.38
N GLY A 28 -27.05 -21.85 5.46
CA GLY A 28 -26.19 -20.68 5.41
C GLY A 28 -27.02 -19.48 4.98
N ASN A 29 -27.70 -18.83 5.92
CA ASN A 29 -28.08 -17.43 5.74
C ASN A 29 -26.76 -16.65 5.85
N CYS A 30 -26.29 -16.12 4.72
CA CYS A 30 -25.36 -15.00 4.73
C CYS A 30 -26.07 -13.86 5.48
N GLU A 31 -25.81 -13.73 6.78
CA GLU A 31 -26.23 -12.54 7.52
C GLU A 31 -25.63 -11.33 6.79
N VAL A 32 -26.51 -10.54 6.18
CA VAL A 32 -26.19 -9.29 5.50
C VAL A 32 -25.53 -8.40 6.55
N ASN A 33 -24.24 -8.15 6.41
CA ASN A 33 -23.49 -7.29 7.31
C ASN A 33 -24.10 -5.88 7.25
N GLN A 34 -24.60 -5.38 8.37
CA GLN A 34 -25.30 -4.10 8.49
C GLN A 34 -24.34 -2.90 8.58
N ASN A 35 -23.02 -3.11 8.49
CA ASN A 35 -22.02 -2.12 8.86
C ASN A 35 -21.54 -1.19 7.72
N LEU A 36 -22.18 -1.21 6.54
CA LEU A 36 -21.95 -0.23 5.48
C LEU A 36 -22.49 1.13 5.94
N LYS A 37 -21.59 2.10 6.14
CA LYS A 37 -21.95 3.44 6.64
C LYS A 37 -21.96 4.51 5.57
N ALA A 38 -21.10 4.40 4.56
CA ALA A 38 -21.07 5.37 3.47
C ALA A 38 -20.82 4.73 2.10
N VAL A 39 -21.32 5.38 1.06
CA VAL A 39 -20.96 5.12 -0.33
C VAL A 39 -20.38 6.39 -0.92
N ILE A 40 -19.18 6.27 -1.49
CA ILE A 40 -18.39 7.36 -2.04
C ILE A 40 -18.40 7.20 -3.56
N PHE A 41 -18.95 8.18 -4.26
CA PHE A 41 -19.06 8.17 -5.71
C PHE A 41 -17.96 9.06 -6.32
N ASP A 42 -17.33 8.59 -7.39
CA ASP A 42 -16.75 9.51 -8.36
C ASP A 42 -17.87 10.27 -9.10
N LEU A 43 -17.50 11.33 -9.81
CA LEU A 43 -18.42 12.15 -10.58
C LEU A 43 -18.45 11.73 -12.06
N ASP A 44 -17.28 11.77 -12.69
CA ASP A 44 -17.11 11.63 -14.12
C ASP A 44 -17.25 10.15 -14.51
N GLY A 45 -18.19 9.81 -15.38
CA GLY A 45 -18.43 8.43 -15.82
C GLY A 45 -19.24 7.56 -14.84
N VAL A 46 -19.46 8.05 -13.60
CA VAL A 46 -20.31 7.38 -12.60
C VAL A 46 -21.67 8.07 -12.48
N LEU A 47 -21.69 9.39 -12.20
CA LEU A 47 -22.93 10.15 -11.99
C LEU A 47 -23.34 10.97 -13.20
N CYS A 48 -22.38 11.41 -14.01
CA CYS A 48 -22.59 12.12 -15.26
C CYS A 48 -21.42 11.88 -16.22
N ASN A 49 -21.62 12.05 -17.53
CA ASN A 49 -20.53 11.92 -18.50
C ASN A 49 -19.91 13.30 -18.83
N THR A 50 -19.09 13.81 -17.93
CA THR A 50 -18.38 15.10 -18.11
C THR A 50 -16.95 14.95 -18.64
N SER A 51 -16.44 13.71 -18.79
CA SER A 51 -15.12 13.39 -19.36
C SER A 51 -14.94 13.96 -20.78
N ARG A 52 -15.99 13.90 -21.60
CA ARG A 52 -16.01 14.48 -22.94
C ARG A 52 -15.79 15.98 -22.95
N LEU A 53 -16.36 16.69 -21.97
CA LEU A 53 -16.21 18.14 -21.83
C LEU A 53 -14.78 18.49 -21.39
N HIS A 54 -14.18 17.67 -20.52
CA HIS A 54 -12.77 17.81 -20.16
C HIS A 54 -11.85 17.62 -21.36
N ALA A 55 -12.04 16.53 -22.13
CA ALA A 55 -11.24 16.22 -23.31
C ALA A 55 -11.37 17.29 -24.40
N ALA A 56 -12.59 17.77 -24.66
CA ALA A 56 -12.84 18.85 -25.63
C ALA A 56 -12.16 20.17 -25.22
N ALA A 57 -12.21 20.52 -23.93
CA ALA A 57 -11.57 21.73 -23.44
C ALA A 57 -10.03 21.63 -23.46
N TRP A 58 -9.45 20.45 -23.18
CA TRP A 58 -8.01 20.22 -23.34
C TRP A 58 -7.57 20.24 -24.80
N ARG A 59 -8.30 19.54 -25.67
CA ARG A 59 -8.08 19.51 -27.12
C ARG A 59 -8.00 20.93 -27.68
N ARG A 60 -8.97 21.77 -27.32
CA ARG A 60 -8.97 23.18 -27.74
C ARG A 60 -7.72 23.94 -27.30
N VAL A 61 -7.28 23.75 -26.05
CA VAL A 61 -6.07 24.44 -25.54
C VAL A 61 -4.81 24.00 -26.30
N VAL A 62 -4.65 22.70 -26.58
CA VAL A 62 -3.46 22.22 -27.29
C VAL A 62 -3.49 22.56 -28.78
N GLU A 63 -4.66 22.54 -29.41
CA GLU A 63 -4.84 23.00 -30.80
C GLU A 63 -4.53 24.49 -30.97
N GLU A 64 -4.90 25.34 -29.99
CA GLU A 64 -4.53 26.77 -29.96
C GLU A 64 -3.02 26.99 -29.90
N LEU A 65 -2.26 26.01 -29.41
CA LEU A 65 -0.78 26.02 -29.37
C LEU A 65 -0.15 25.38 -30.61
N GLY A 66 -0.96 24.87 -31.55
CA GLY A 66 -0.47 24.11 -32.71
C GLY A 66 0.05 22.71 -32.36
N ILE A 67 -0.33 22.16 -31.20
CA ILE A 67 0.05 20.83 -30.74
C ILE A 67 -1.08 19.86 -31.05
N GLU A 68 -0.74 18.71 -31.63
CA GLU A 68 -1.71 17.65 -31.91
C GLU A 68 -2.05 16.89 -30.62
N PRO A 69 -3.34 16.79 -30.23
CA PRO A 69 -3.74 16.06 -29.03
C PRO A 69 -3.49 14.55 -29.18
N PRO A 70 -3.24 13.82 -28.07
CA PRO A 70 -3.21 12.36 -28.08
C PRO A 70 -4.50 11.75 -28.64
N PRO A 71 -4.42 10.65 -29.41
CA PRO A 71 -5.59 10.02 -30.04
C PRO A 71 -6.61 9.47 -29.02
N ASP A 72 -6.15 9.10 -27.82
CA ASP A 72 -6.90 8.54 -26.70
C ASP A 72 -7.09 9.54 -25.55
N LEU A 73 -6.99 10.85 -25.82
CA LEU A 73 -7.00 11.90 -24.80
C LEU A 73 -8.18 11.81 -23.82
N GLU A 74 -9.38 11.42 -24.28
CA GLU A 74 -10.56 11.30 -23.41
C GLU A 74 -10.38 10.21 -22.33
N ASP A 75 -9.83 9.06 -22.70
CA ASP A 75 -9.57 7.97 -21.76
C ASP A 75 -8.36 8.29 -20.88
N ALA A 76 -7.33 8.91 -21.45
CA ALA A 76 -6.08 9.20 -20.76
C ALA A 76 -6.22 10.27 -19.66
N VAL A 77 -7.14 11.23 -19.81
CA VAL A 77 -7.40 12.27 -18.79
C VAL A 77 -8.48 11.90 -17.78
N ARG A 78 -9.07 10.71 -17.90
CA ARG A 78 -10.16 10.26 -17.02
C ARG A 78 -9.66 10.01 -15.60
N GLY A 79 -10.35 10.58 -14.61
CA GLY A 79 -10.09 10.34 -13.19
C GLY A 79 -8.77 10.94 -12.65
N ILE A 80 -7.99 11.68 -13.44
CA ILE A 80 -6.71 12.26 -12.99
C ILE A 80 -6.81 13.78 -12.76
N SER A 81 -5.86 14.33 -11.98
CA SER A 81 -5.87 15.75 -11.61
C SER A 81 -5.74 16.69 -12.81
N ARG A 82 -6.14 17.96 -12.64
CA ARG A 82 -6.02 19.01 -13.66
C ARG A 82 -4.60 19.13 -14.22
N MET A 83 -3.60 19.13 -13.35
CA MET A 83 -2.21 19.31 -13.80
C MET A 83 -1.62 18.05 -14.43
N ALA A 84 -1.99 16.86 -13.94
CA ALA A 84 -1.64 15.62 -14.60
C ALA A 84 -2.25 15.54 -16.00
N SER A 85 -3.53 15.94 -16.14
CA SER A 85 -4.23 16.01 -17.42
C SER A 85 -3.59 16.98 -18.41
N LEU A 86 -3.18 18.17 -17.95
CA LEU A 86 -2.50 19.15 -18.82
C LEU A 86 -1.19 18.57 -19.38
N LYS A 87 -0.36 17.99 -18.52
CA LYS A 87 0.91 17.39 -18.94
C LYS A 87 0.69 16.27 -19.95
N LEU A 88 -0.34 15.47 -19.76
CA LEU A 88 -0.70 14.41 -20.70
C LEU A 88 -1.17 14.99 -22.04
N ALA A 89 -2.03 16.01 -22.02
CA ALA A 89 -2.52 16.67 -23.22
C ALA A 89 -1.38 17.33 -24.03
N LEU A 90 -0.39 17.93 -23.35
CA LEU A 90 0.80 18.52 -23.98
C LEU A 90 1.80 17.45 -24.47
N GLY A 91 1.72 16.23 -23.96
CA GLY A 91 2.63 15.14 -24.33
C GLY A 91 4.11 15.52 -24.15
N GLY A 92 4.91 15.32 -25.19
CA GLY A 92 6.35 15.64 -25.18
C GLY A 92 6.66 17.13 -24.99
N HIS A 93 5.69 18.02 -25.24
CA HIS A 93 5.85 19.46 -25.11
C HIS A 93 5.63 19.97 -23.68
N ALA A 94 5.26 19.10 -22.73
CA ALA A 94 5.00 19.53 -21.36
C ALA A 94 6.19 20.22 -20.67
N ASN A 95 7.42 19.93 -21.12
CA ASN A 95 8.65 20.53 -20.59
C ASN A 95 9.04 21.83 -21.30
N ASP A 96 8.34 22.22 -22.37
CA ASP A 96 8.59 23.45 -23.11
C ASP A 96 8.01 24.69 -22.40
N PHE A 97 7.19 24.47 -21.36
CA PHE A 97 6.48 25.51 -20.63
C PHE A 97 7.00 25.64 -19.19
N SER A 98 7.11 26.89 -18.73
CA SER A 98 7.31 27.22 -17.32
C SER A 98 6.08 26.84 -16.47
N LYS A 99 6.25 26.84 -15.16
CA LYS A 99 5.14 26.54 -14.23
C LYS A 99 4.01 27.57 -14.37
N GLU A 100 4.37 28.84 -14.49
CA GLU A 100 3.44 29.96 -14.64
C GLU A 100 2.62 29.82 -15.93
N GLU A 101 3.26 29.43 -17.03
CA GLU A 101 2.57 29.17 -18.31
C GLU A 101 1.64 27.96 -18.22
N LEU A 102 2.05 26.88 -17.56
CA LEU A 102 1.20 25.72 -17.34
C LEU A 102 -0.04 26.08 -16.50
N ASP A 103 0.12 26.91 -15.48
CA ASP A 103 -0.99 27.39 -14.65
C ASP A 103 -1.96 28.27 -15.47
N ASP A 104 -1.45 29.15 -16.34
CA ASP A 104 -2.26 29.97 -17.25
C ASP A 104 -3.04 29.13 -18.28
N LEU A 105 -2.42 28.09 -18.84
CA LEU A 105 -3.08 27.12 -19.74
C LEU A 105 -4.17 26.34 -19.01
N ALA A 106 -3.90 25.92 -17.77
CA ALA A 106 -4.88 25.22 -16.95
C ALA A 106 -6.10 26.10 -16.63
N GLU A 107 -5.90 27.39 -16.34
CA GLU A 107 -6.99 28.34 -16.14
C GLU A 107 -7.74 28.67 -17.44
N ARG A 108 -7.06 28.71 -18.58
CA ARG A 108 -7.70 28.85 -19.89
C ARG A 108 -8.63 27.68 -20.20
N LYS A 109 -8.13 26.44 -20.01
CA LYS A 109 -8.97 25.24 -20.11
C LYS A 109 -10.17 25.32 -19.17
N ASN A 110 -9.96 25.77 -17.94
CA ASN A 110 -11.03 25.86 -16.95
C ASN A 110 -12.16 26.78 -17.42
N ARG A 111 -11.84 27.91 -18.06
CA ARG A 111 -12.86 28.79 -18.67
C ARG A 111 -13.66 28.09 -19.77
N TYR A 112 -13.01 27.36 -20.66
CA TYR A 112 -13.71 26.59 -21.71
C TYR A 112 -14.61 25.51 -21.13
N TYR A 113 -14.15 24.83 -20.09
CA TYR A 113 -14.92 23.81 -19.40
C TYR A 113 -16.14 24.40 -18.68
N ILE A 114 -15.98 25.50 -17.93
CA ILE A 114 -17.12 26.18 -17.27
C ILE A 114 -18.15 26.66 -18.30
N ALA A 115 -17.70 27.19 -19.44
CA ALA A 115 -18.61 27.58 -20.52
C ALA A 115 -19.37 26.38 -21.08
N ALA A 116 -18.72 25.21 -21.20
CA ALA A 116 -19.36 23.98 -21.65
C ALA A 116 -20.36 23.42 -20.62
N LEU A 117 -20.15 23.66 -19.32
CA LEU A 117 -21.09 23.24 -18.26
C LEU A 117 -22.43 23.98 -18.30
N ALA A 118 -22.52 25.14 -18.96
CA ALA A 118 -23.76 25.93 -19.01
C ALA A 118 -24.93 25.20 -19.69
N GLY A 119 -24.67 24.17 -20.48
CA GLY A 119 -25.69 23.32 -21.09
C GLY A 119 -26.11 22.12 -20.25
N LEU A 120 -25.49 21.88 -19.09
CA LEU A 120 -25.75 20.73 -18.25
C LEU A 120 -27.03 20.94 -17.43
N GLY A 121 -27.89 19.93 -17.37
CA GLY A 121 -29.11 19.93 -16.58
C GLY A 121 -29.41 18.58 -15.91
N PRO A 122 -30.55 18.45 -15.23
CA PRO A 122 -30.91 17.22 -14.51
C PRO A 122 -30.97 15.96 -15.39
N ASP A 123 -31.31 16.10 -16.67
CA ASP A 123 -31.41 14.98 -17.62
C ASP A 123 -30.03 14.40 -18.02
N ASP A 124 -28.93 15.08 -17.68
CA ASP A 124 -27.57 14.62 -17.95
C ASP A 124 -27.02 13.70 -16.83
N ALA A 125 -27.78 13.50 -15.75
CA ALA A 125 -27.46 12.49 -14.75
C ALA A 125 -27.57 11.09 -15.36
N LEU A 126 -26.61 10.21 -15.10
CA LEU A 126 -26.62 8.86 -15.63
C LEU A 126 -27.82 8.06 -15.09
N PRO A 127 -28.45 7.20 -15.92
CA PRO A 127 -29.61 6.41 -15.48
C PRO A 127 -29.33 5.61 -14.21
N GLY A 128 -30.23 5.69 -13.23
CA GLY A 128 -30.11 5.03 -11.93
C GLY A 128 -29.36 5.83 -10.87
N ALA A 129 -28.69 6.94 -11.22
CA ALA A 129 -27.94 7.75 -10.25
C ALA A 129 -28.87 8.34 -9.19
N VAL A 130 -29.93 9.03 -9.59
CA VAL A 130 -30.85 9.71 -8.67
C VAL A 130 -31.55 8.70 -7.76
N GLU A 131 -32.05 7.61 -8.33
CA GLU A 131 -32.74 6.54 -7.61
C GLU A 131 -31.85 5.85 -6.58
N LEU A 132 -30.59 5.59 -6.95
CA LEU A 132 -29.63 4.96 -6.04
C LEU A 132 -29.24 5.90 -4.89
N LEU A 133 -28.97 7.17 -5.17
CA LEU A 133 -28.63 8.17 -4.16
C LEU A 133 -29.79 8.34 -3.15
N ASP A 134 -31.02 8.41 -3.64
CA ASP A 134 -32.22 8.52 -2.79
C ASP A 134 -32.45 7.25 -1.97
N ALA A 135 -32.24 6.06 -2.55
CA ALA A 135 -32.34 4.79 -1.85
C ALA A 135 -31.30 4.64 -0.72
N LEU A 136 -30.05 5.05 -0.96
CA LEU A 136 -28.99 5.02 0.06
C LEU A 136 -29.34 5.90 1.26
N ARG A 137 -29.81 7.12 1.00
CA ARG A 137 -30.22 8.05 2.05
C ARG A 137 -31.44 7.55 2.82
N GLY A 138 -32.42 6.96 2.13
CA GLY A 138 -33.59 6.35 2.76
C GLY A 138 -33.25 5.23 3.75
N GLU A 139 -32.11 4.57 3.54
CA GLU A 139 -31.54 3.50 4.38
C GLU A 139 -30.56 4.02 5.45
N GLY A 140 -30.38 5.35 5.56
CA GLY A 140 -29.47 5.98 6.52
C GLY A 140 -27.99 5.81 6.18
N ILE A 141 -27.65 5.37 4.96
CA ILE A 141 -26.28 5.27 4.47
C ILE A 141 -25.84 6.64 3.97
N LYS A 142 -24.67 7.11 4.43
CA LYS A 142 -24.09 8.38 4.02
C LYS A 142 -23.66 8.34 2.56
N VAL A 143 -23.83 9.46 1.88
CA VAL A 143 -23.46 9.61 0.47
C VAL A 143 -22.39 10.68 0.36
N ALA A 144 -21.24 10.32 -0.21
CA ALA A 144 -20.15 11.27 -0.45
C ALA A 144 -19.77 11.34 -1.93
N LEU A 145 -19.29 12.50 -2.35
CA LEU A 145 -18.65 12.70 -3.65
C LEU A 145 -17.14 12.81 -3.45
N ALA A 146 -16.36 12.17 -4.33
CA ALA A 146 -14.91 12.26 -4.38
C ALA A 146 -14.45 12.46 -5.83
N SER A 147 -14.32 13.72 -6.27
CA SER A 147 -13.94 14.07 -7.66
C SER A 147 -12.67 14.90 -7.72
N ALA A 148 -11.77 14.54 -8.64
CA ALA A 148 -10.54 15.31 -8.91
C ALA A 148 -10.82 16.72 -9.50
N SER A 149 -12.07 17.00 -9.91
CA SER A 149 -12.47 18.28 -10.47
C SER A 149 -12.71 19.32 -9.39
N ARG A 150 -12.11 20.52 -9.54
CA ARG A 150 -12.44 21.69 -8.70
C ARG A 150 -13.86 22.22 -8.93
N ASN A 151 -14.52 21.79 -10.01
CA ASN A 151 -15.85 22.25 -10.40
C ASN A 151 -16.94 21.24 -10.01
N ALA A 152 -16.61 20.19 -9.25
CA ALA A 152 -17.54 19.11 -8.89
C ALA A 152 -18.85 19.62 -8.26
N ARG A 153 -18.79 20.65 -7.41
CA ARG A 153 -19.98 21.26 -6.80
C ARG A 153 -20.91 21.92 -7.82
N GLN A 154 -20.34 22.65 -8.79
CA GLN A 154 -21.14 23.28 -9.86
C GLN A 154 -21.85 22.23 -10.72
N VAL A 155 -21.18 21.10 -10.98
CA VAL A 155 -21.75 19.99 -11.76
C VAL A 155 -22.94 19.38 -11.01
N ILE A 156 -22.78 18.98 -9.75
CA ILE A 156 -23.90 18.37 -8.98
C ILE A 156 -25.05 19.35 -8.72
N GLU A 157 -24.78 20.66 -8.68
CA GLU A 157 -25.80 21.71 -8.62
C GLU A 157 -26.60 21.77 -9.93
N ALA A 158 -25.93 21.80 -11.08
CA ALA A 158 -26.58 21.80 -12.40
C ALA A 158 -27.40 20.53 -12.66
N LEU A 159 -26.90 19.37 -12.21
CA LEU A 159 -27.62 18.09 -12.26
C LEU A 159 -28.80 18.01 -11.27
N GLY A 160 -28.95 18.96 -10.34
CA GLY A 160 -30.01 18.93 -9.33
C GLY A 160 -29.84 17.84 -8.27
N ILE A 161 -28.63 17.31 -8.08
CA ILE A 161 -28.33 16.24 -7.11
C ILE A 161 -27.47 16.69 -5.93
N ALA A 162 -27.07 17.96 -5.86
CA ALA A 162 -26.22 18.50 -4.79
C ALA A 162 -26.72 18.19 -3.37
N THR A 163 -28.04 18.31 -3.15
CA THR A 163 -28.67 18.07 -1.83
C THR A 163 -28.64 16.61 -1.38
N ARG A 164 -28.24 15.69 -2.26
CA ARG A 164 -28.15 14.24 -1.99
C ARG A 164 -26.84 13.85 -1.30
N PHE A 165 -25.82 14.71 -1.32
CA PHE A 165 -24.53 14.42 -0.71
C PHE A 165 -24.46 14.93 0.73
N ASP A 166 -23.98 14.07 1.65
CA ASP A 166 -23.58 14.44 3.01
C ASP A 166 -22.19 15.08 3.02
N ALA A 167 -21.32 14.71 2.07
CA ALA A 167 -19.95 15.20 1.96
C ALA A 167 -19.51 15.36 0.50
N VAL A 168 -18.68 16.34 0.21
CA VAL A 168 -18.11 16.57 -1.13
C VAL A 168 -16.62 16.91 -1.03
N ALA A 169 -15.78 15.93 -1.35
CA ALA A 169 -14.35 16.10 -1.57
C ALA A 169 -14.11 16.38 -3.06
N ASP A 170 -13.58 17.57 -3.35
CA ASP A 170 -13.35 18.07 -4.71
C ASP A 170 -11.84 18.26 -5.00
N GLY A 171 -11.51 18.81 -6.17
CA GLY A 171 -10.15 19.15 -6.60
C GLY A 171 -9.33 20.09 -5.70
N ASN A 172 -9.90 20.55 -4.57
CA ASN A 172 -9.23 21.39 -3.57
C ASN A 172 -9.09 20.69 -2.22
N SER A 173 -9.66 19.48 -2.07
CA SER A 173 -9.82 18.81 -0.78
C SER A 173 -8.71 17.80 -0.47
N TYR A 174 -7.80 17.53 -1.40
CA TYR A 174 -6.77 16.50 -1.28
C TYR A 174 -5.38 17.02 -1.69
N ARG A 175 -4.34 16.36 -1.21
CA ARG A 175 -2.93 16.62 -1.49
C ARG A 175 -2.41 15.79 -2.67
N PHE A 176 -2.81 14.53 -2.76
CA PHE A 176 -2.36 13.60 -3.80
C PHE A 176 -3.52 13.08 -4.66
N GLY A 177 -3.42 13.25 -5.99
CA GLY A 177 -4.45 12.77 -6.91
C GLY A 177 -4.42 11.25 -7.10
N LYS A 178 -5.51 10.69 -7.61
CA LYS A 178 -5.60 9.28 -8.04
C LYS A 178 -4.40 8.95 -8.97
N PRO A 179 -3.72 7.80 -8.80
CA PRO A 179 -4.14 6.62 -8.02
C PRO A 179 -3.87 6.66 -6.52
N HIS A 180 -3.42 7.77 -5.94
CA HIS A 180 -3.31 7.87 -4.48
C HIS A 180 -4.72 7.90 -3.82
N PRO A 181 -4.94 7.22 -2.68
CA PRO A 181 -6.25 7.12 -2.02
C PRO A 181 -6.78 8.40 -1.35
N ASP A 182 -6.02 9.51 -1.41
CA ASP A 182 -6.20 10.68 -0.52
C ASP A 182 -7.60 11.29 -0.62
N ILE A 183 -8.13 11.38 -1.84
CA ILE A 183 -9.46 11.94 -2.09
C ILE A 183 -10.58 11.09 -1.48
N PHE A 184 -10.47 9.75 -1.55
CA PHE A 184 -11.45 8.85 -0.96
C PHE A 184 -11.33 8.80 0.56
N LEU A 185 -10.11 8.83 1.09
CA LEU A 185 -9.86 8.96 2.53
C LEU A 185 -10.45 10.26 3.08
N THR A 186 -10.28 11.37 2.36
CA THR A 186 -10.87 12.66 2.70
C THR A 186 -12.41 12.59 2.70
N ALA A 187 -13.02 12.04 1.64
CA ALA A 187 -14.46 11.88 1.55
C ALA A 187 -15.03 11.00 2.69
N ALA A 188 -14.36 9.89 3.01
CA ALA A 188 -14.72 9.03 4.13
C ALA A 188 -14.67 9.78 5.46
N ALA A 189 -13.57 10.51 5.72
CA ALA A 189 -13.40 11.31 6.93
C ALA A 189 -14.48 12.38 7.07
N MET A 190 -14.87 13.06 5.99
CA MET A 190 -15.96 14.05 5.99
C MET A 190 -17.32 13.46 6.37
N THR A 191 -17.57 12.17 6.06
CA THR A 191 -18.78 11.47 6.49
C THR A 191 -18.70 10.89 7.91
N GLY A 192 -17.51 10.91 8.53
CA GLY A 192 -17.24 10.24 9.80
C GLY A 192 -17.14 8.71 9.72
N ALA A 193 -17.06 8.15 8.51
CA ALA A 193 -16.91 6.72 8.28
C ALA A 193 -15.43 6.32 8.13
N ARG A 194 -15.08 5.10 8.54
CA ARG A 194 -13.75 4.52 8.26
C ARG A 194 -13.73 3.92 6.85
N PRO A 195 -12.57 3.82 6.17
CA PRO A 195 -12.51 3.21 4.83
C PRO A 195 -13.13 1.82 4.74
N ALA A 196 -12.92 0.98 5.75
CA ALA A 196 -13.51 -0.36 5.86
C ALA A 196 -15.05 -0.38 5.99
N GLU A 197 -15.67 0.76 6.26
CA GLU A 197 -17.14 0.94 6.40
C GLU A 197 -17.75 1.56 5.14
N CYS A 198 -16.95 1.71 4.08
CA CYS A 198 -17.31 2.43 2.86
C CYS A 198 -17.23 1.53 1.61
N ILE A 199 -18.04 1.86 0.61
CA ILE A 199 -17.84 1.44 -0.79
C ILE A 199 -17.45 2.65 -1.62
N VAL A 200 -16.46 2.50 -2.50
CA VAL A 200 -16.15 3.46 -3.56
C VAL A 200 -16.75 2.96 -4.88
N VAL A 201 -17.44 3.85 -5.60
CA VAL A 201 -18.01 3.59 -6.93
C VAL A 201 -17.27 4.43 -7.96
N GLU A 202 -16.69 3.77 -8.96
CA GLU A 202 -15.70 4.38 -9.86
C GLU A 202 -15.72 3.75 -11.26
N ASP A 203 -15.34 4.50 -12.30
CA ASP A 203 -15.30 4.04 -13.70
C ASP A 203 -13.88 3.94 -14.30
N ALA A 204 -12.85 4.41 -13.57
CA ALA A 204 -11.47 4.48 -14.03
C ALA A 204 -10.51 3.59 -13.22
N SER A 205 -9.55 2.94 -13.89
CA SER A 205 -8.53 2.09 -13.26
C SER A 205 -7.79 2.80 -12.13
N ALA A 206 -7.31 4.03 -12.37
CA ALA A 206 -6.61 4.81 -11.35
C ALA A 206 -7.47 5.09 -10.11
N GLY A 207 -8.79 5.22 -10.28
CA GLY A 207 -9.68 5.37 -9.14
C GLY A 207 -9.96 4.06 -8.41
N ILE A 208 -10.01 2.92 -9.12
CA ILE A 208 -10.07 1.61 -8.48
C ILE A 208 -8.78 1.35 -7.69
N ASP A 209 -7.61 1.62 -8.26
CA ASP A 209 -6.32 1.54 -7.56
C ASP A 209 -6.35 2.39 -6.27
N ALA A 210 -6.80 3.65 -6.37
CA ALA A 210 -6.96 4.53 -5.21
C ALA A 210 -7.97 4.02 -4.18
N ALA A 211 -9.05 3.36 -4.58
CA ALA A 211 -9.99 2.75 -3.65
C ALA A 211 -9.37 1.55 -2.92
N LEU A 212 -8.68 0.67 -3.64
CA LEU A 212 -8.04 -0.51 -3.07
C LEU A 212 -6.90 -0.13 -2.12
N ASP A 213 -6.01 0.78 -2.55
CA ASP A 213 -4.90 1.29 -1.74
C ASP A 213 -5.40 2.02 -0.47
N GLY A 214 -6.61 2.60 -0.52
CA GLY A 214 -7.25 3.25 0.62
C GLY A 214 -7.96 2.28 1.58
N GLY A 215 -7.98 0.97 1.28
CA GLY A 215 -8.67 -0.03 2.08
C GLY A 215 -10.20 0.01 1.95
N PHE A 216 -10.71 0.52 0.82
CA PHE A 216 -12.13 0.56 0.51
C PHE A 216 -12.60 -0.70 -0.24
N VAL A 217 -13.88 -1.03 -0.13
CA VAL A 217 -14.50 -1.95 -1.08
C VAL A 217 -14.80 -1.18 -2.37
N ALA A 218 -14.19 -1.60 -3.48
CA ALA A 218 -14.27 -0.94 -4.78
C ALA A 218 -15.30 -1.60 -5.72
N LEU A 219 -16.26 -0.82 -6.21
CA LEU A 219 -17.23 -1.21 -7.24
C LEU A 219 -16.93 -0.44 -8.54
N GLY A 220 -16.55 -1.18 -9.58
CA GLY A 220 -16.34 -0.64 -10.92
C GLY A 220 -17.63 -0.50 -11.72
N ILE A 221 -17.81 0.62 -12.42
CA ILE A 221 -18.88 0.85 -13.40
C ILE A 221 -18.30 0.80 -14.81
N GLY A 222 -18.81 -0.09 -15.66
CA GLY A 222 -18.44 -0.19 -17.07
C GLY A 222 -17.85 -1.55 -17.44
N LYS A 223 -16.72 -1.55 -18.17
CA LYS A 223 -16.15 -2.75 -18.79
C LYS A 223 -15.23 -3.50 -17.84
N ASN A 224 -15.56 -4.77 -17.58
CA ASN A 224 -14.76 -5.65 -16.71
C ASN A 224 -13.29 -5.77 -17.14
N GLU A 225 -13.01 -5.76 -18.45
CA GLU A 225 -11.64 -5.84 -18.98
C GLU A 225 -10.73 -4.69 -18.49
N LEU A 226 -11.31 -3.51 -18.20
CA LEU A 226 -10.58 -2.33 -17.74
C LEU A 226 -10.53 -2.24 -16.21
N LEU A 227 -11.53 -2.80 -15.53
CA LEU A 227 -11.74 -2.66 -14.08
C LEU A 227 -11.66 -4.02 -13.35
N PHE A 228 -10.99 -5.01 -13.94
CA PHE A 228 -10.97 -6.40 -13.46
C PHE A 228 -10.43 -6.58 -12.04
N HIS A 229 -9.67 -5.59 -11.54
CA HIS A 229 -9.09 -5.58 -10.20
C HIS A 229 -10.02 -4.95 -9.14
N ALA A 230 -11.18 -4.40 -9.53
CA ALA A 230 -12.23 -4.03 -8.60
C ALA A 230 -12.84 -5.28 -7.91
N HIS A 231 -13.43 -5.11 -6.74
CA HIS A 231 -14.07 -6.23 -6.02
C HIS A 231 -15.32 -6.75 -6.75
N ALA A 232 -15.99 -5.87 -7.50
CA ALA A 232 -17.02 -6.21 -8.45
C ALA A 232 -17.05 -5.17 -9.58
N VAL A 233 -17.51 -5.58 -10.75
CA VAL A 233 -17.77 -4.67 -11.88
C VAL A 233 -19.20 -4.89 -12.36
N VAL A 234 -19.93 -3.80 -12.58
CA VAL A 234 -21.28 -3.79 -13.14
C VAL A 234 -21.33 -2.88 -14.37
N PRO A 235 -22.24 -3.11 -15.33
CA PRO A 235 -22.26 -2.32 -16.56
C PRO A 235 -22.67 -0.86 -16.33
N ASP A 236 -23.56 -0.60 -15.36
CA ASP A 236 -24.18 0.71 -15.11
C ASP A 236 -24.77 0.80 -13.68
N LEU A 237 -25.24 1.99 -13.30
CA LEU A 237 -25.88 2.22 -12.01
C LEU A 237 -27.29 1.60 -11.89
N LEU A 238 -27.97 1.31 -13.01
CA LEU A 238 -29.26 0.58 -12.99
C LEU A 238 -29.10 -0.84 -12.44
N SER A 239 -27.90 -1.40 -12.56
CA SER A 239 -27.54 -2.71 -12.02
C SER A 239 -27.20 -2.67 -10.52
N VAL A 240 -27.18 -1.49 -9.90
CA VAL A 240 -26.76 -1.31 -8.50
C VAL A 240 -27.98 -1.12 -7.59
N SER A 241 -27.97 -1.81 -6.46
CA SER A 241 -29.02 -1.67 -5.43
C SER A 241 -28.41 -1.71 -4.04
N VAL A 242 -29.07 -1.10 -3.05
CA VAL A 242 -28.60 -1.13 -1.65
C VAL A 242 -28.38 -2.57 -1.13
N PRO A 243 -29.27 -3.56 -1.40
CA PRO A 243 -29.00 -4.94 -1.00
C PRO A 243 -27.75 -5.55 -1.68
N MET A 244 -27.48 -5.20 -2.93
CA MET A 244 -26.25 -5.63 -3.62
C MET A 244 -25.02 -5.01 -2.94
N LEU A 245 -25.04 -3.71 -2.68
CA LEU A 245 -23.94 -2.99 -2.02
C LEU A 245 -23.65 -3.57 -0.63
N ARG A 246 -24.68 -3.86 0.19
CA ARG A 246 -24.50 -4.51 1.49
C ARG A 246 -23.91 -5.92 1.37
N ARG A 247 -24.30 -6.71 0.35
CA ARG A 247 -23.70 -8.03 0.10
C ARG A 247 -22.23 -7.92 -0.31
N LEU A 248 -21.93 -7.01 -1.23
CA LEU A 248 -20.56 -6.75 -1.70
C LEU A 248 -19.67 -6.31 -0.54
N HIS A 249 -20.11 -5.32 0.24
CA HIS A 249 -19.43 -4.87 1.45
C HIS A 249 -19.24 -6.02 2.44
N GLY A 250 -20.26 -6.82 2.71
CA GLY A 250 -20.16 -7.94 3.64
C GLY A 250 -19.18 -9.06 3.21
N GLN A 251 -18.99 -9.26 1.90
CA GLN A 251 -18.05 -10.24 1.36
C GLN A 251 -16.60 -9.78 1.49
N PHE A 252 -16.35 -8.50 1.22
CA PHE A 252 -15.01 -7.91 1.17
C PHE A 252 -14.73 -6.93 2.30
N ASN A 253 -15.52 -6.96 3.38
CA ASN A 253 -15.28 -6.12 4.53
C ASN A 253 -13.85 -6.36 5.02
N PRO A 254 -12.98 -5.34 5.03
CA PRO A 254 -11.58 -5.50 5.41
C PRO A 254 -11.45 -6.15 6.80
N ASP A 255 -12.32 -5.82 7.75
CA ASP A 255 -12.27 -6.39 9.10
C ASP A 255 -12.41 -7.93 9.13
N ARG A 256 -12.95 -8.57 8.07
CA ARG A 256 -12.97 -10.05 7.95
C ARG A 256 -11.67 -10.65 7.47
N TRP A 257 -10.89 -9.89 6.70
CA TRP A 257 -9.63 -10.31 6.10
C TRP A 257 -8.43 -9.77 6.87
N ILE A 258 -8.65 -8.93 7.88
CA ILE A 258 -7.60 -8.29 8.66
C ILE A 258 -7.41 -9.04 9.98
N LEU A 259 -6.23 -9.60 10.17
CA LEU A 259 -5.76 -9.98 11.49
C LEU A 259 -5.22 -8.73 12.19
N VAL A 260 -5.51 -8.54 13.48
CA VAL A 260 -4.96 -7.44 14.29
C VAL A 260 -4.34 -8.01 15.56
N GLY A 261 -3.20 -7.47 15.97
CA GLY A 261 -2.54 -7.85 17.21
C GLY A 261 -1.75 -6.69 17.81
N ASP A 262 -1.96 -6.41 19.08
CA ASP A 262 -1.18 -5.41 19.79
C ASP A 262 0.15 -6.00 20.27
N SER A 263 1.25 -5.27 20.04
CA SER A 263 2.60 -5.64 20.49
C SER A 263 3.31 -4.40 21.01
N PRO A 264 3.09 -4.00 22.28
CA PRO A 264 3.68 -2.78 22.83
C PRO A 264 5.22 -2.75 22.81
N ARG A 265 5.85 -3.94 22.76
CA ARG A 265 7.29 -4.08 22.50
C ARG A 265 7.52 -4.27 21.00
N LEU A 266 8.43 -3.45 20.45
CA LEU A 266 8.87 -3.52 19.05
C LEU A 266 9.93 -4.61 18.82
N GLU A 267 10.39 -5.26 19.90
CA GLU A 267 11.26 -6.43 19.85
C GLU A 267 10.57 -7.59 19.13
N ALA A 268 11.37 -8.40 18.42
CA ALA A 268 10.88 -9.54 17.68
C ALA A 268 10.30 -10.61 18.63
N ASN A 269 8.97 -10.64 18.74
CA ASN A 269 8.26 -11.77 19.32
C ASN A 269 7.99 -12.79 18.21
N ARG A 270 8.57 -13.98 18.33
CA ARG A 270 8.43 -15.04 17.32
C ARG A 270 6.98 -15.34 16.94
N SER A 271 6.06 -15.33 17.91
CA SER A 271 4.63 -15.59 17.64
C SER A 271 4.01 -14.50 16.77
N VAL A 272 4.29 -13.23 17.06
CA VAL A 272 3.79 -12.08 16.27
C VAL A 272 4.47 -12.09 14.90
N SER A 273 5.79 -12.25 14.88
CA SER A 273 6.60 -12.31 13.67
C SER A 273 6.11 -13.37 12.68
N GLU A 274 5.71 -14.56 13.16
CA GLU A 274 5.21 -15.64 12.31
C GLU A 274 3.72 -15.48 11.95
N THR A 275 2.89 -14.94 12.86
CA THR A 275 1.44 -14.76 12.64
C THR A 275 1.15 -13.69 11.58
N PHE A 276 1.91 -12.60 11.59
CA PHE A 276 1.69 -11.45 10.72
C PHE A 276 2.65 -11.41 9.52
N ALA A 277 3.46 -12.45 9.31
CA ALA A 277 4.40 -12.51 8.19
C ALA A 277 3.69 -12.46 6.84
N VAL A 278 4.23 -11.66 5.91
CA VAL A 278 3.84 -11.71 4.50
C VAL A 278 4.71 -12.70 3.74
N ARG A 279 4.11 -13.35 2.76
CA ARG A 279 4.77 -14.39 1.98
C ARG A 279 4.36 -14.33 0.53
N ASN A 280 5.31 -14.61 -0.35
CA ASN A 280 5.02 -15.01 -1.72
C ASN A 280 5.47 -16.48 -1.89
N ARG A 281 5.60 -16.94 -3.13
CA ARG A 281 6.05 -18.31 -3.43
C ARG A 281 7.47 -18.62 -2.95
N HIS A 282 8.29 -17.61 -2.69
CA HIS A 282 9.74 -17.72 -2.59
C HIS A 282 10.36 -17.00 -1.39
N LEU A 283 9.63 -16.08 -0.76
CA LEU A 283 10.06 -15.32 0.41
C LEU A 283 8.99 -15.38 1.48
N ILE A 284 9.47 -15.46 2.72
CA ILE A 284 8.71 -15.11 3.91
C ILE A 284 9.40 -13.90 4.53
N VAL A 285 8.68 -12.80 4.60
CA VAL A 285 9.13 -11.56 5.24
C VAL A 285 8.47 -11.52 6.63
N PRO A 286 9.25 -11.60 7.72
CA PRO A 286 8.70 -11.65 9.07
C PRO A 286 8.07 -10.32 9.48
N ALA A 287 7.08 -10.38 10.39
CA ALA A 287 6.53 -9.19 11.00
C ALA A 287 7.44 -8.61 12.09
N VAL A 288 8.34 -7.71 11.68
CA VAL A 288 9.30 -7.03 12.55
C VAL A 288 9.37 -5.54 12.27
N TYR A 289 9.69 -4.75 13.29
CA TYR A 289 9.99 -3.33 13.12
C TYR A 289 11.31 -3.15 12.35
N HIS A 290 11.31 -2.45 11.22
CA HIS A 290 12.48 -2.45 10.33
C HIS A 290 13.67 -1.63 10.85
N PHE A 291 13.46 -0.71 11.80
CA PHE A 291 14.49 0.22 12.29
C PHE A 291 15.03 -0.13 13.69
N SER A 292 15.35 -1.41 13.89
CA SER A 292 16.05 -1.85 15.10
C SER A 292 17.53 -2.08 14.82
N PRO A 293 18.40 -1.96 15.85
CA PRO A 293 19.81 -2.27 15.71
C PRO A 293 20.04 -3.68 15.13
N PRO A 294 21.10 -3.87 14.33
CA PRO A 294 21.45 -5.18 13.76
C PRO A 294 21.77 -6.19 14.87
N GLY A 295 21.50 -7.48 14.60
CA GLY A 295 21.87 -8.60 15.48
C GLY A 295 20.75 -9.18 16.36
N LEU A 296 19.52 -8.64 16.27
CA LEU A 296 18.36 -9.18 17.01
C LEU A 296 17.77 -10.42 16.32
N SER A 297 17.37 -11.44 17.09
CA SER A 297 16.77 -12.69 16.58
C SER A 297 15.36 -12.50 16.01
N GLY A 298 14.90 -13.39 15.11
CA GLY A 298 13.53 -13.34 14.57
C GLY A 298 13.31 -12.34 13.42
N ARG A 299 14.39 -11.81 12.83
CA ARG A 299 14.39 -10.83 11.73
C ARG A 299 14.84 -11.44 10.41
N GLU A 300 14.98 -12.76 10.36
CA GLU A 300 15.51 -13.50 9.23
C GLU A 300 14.46 -13.57 8.11
N ILE A 301 14.82 -13.11 6.91
CA ILE A 301 13.98 -13.39 5.73
C ILE A 301 14.24 -14.83 5.29
N ARG A 302 13.19 -15.64 5.24
CA ARG A 302 13.33 -17.03 4.79
C ARG A 302 13.11 -17.09 3.29
N VAL A 303 14.12 -17.57 2.57
CA VAL A 303 14.02 -17.89 1.15
C VAL A 303 13.57 -19.34 1.00
N LEU A 304 12.44 -19.55 0.33
CA LEU A 304 11.78 -20.84 0.17
C LEU A 304 12.32 -21.67 -1.01
N GLY A 305 13.25 -21.15 -1.83
CA GLY A 305 13.93 -21.94 -2.88
C GLY A 305 14.86 -21.14 -3.80
N LEU A 306 15.73 -21.84 -4.56
CA LEU A 306 16.56 -21.30 -5.65
C LEU A 306 15.80 -21.41 -6.99
N HIS A 307 15.84 -20.39 -7.84
CA HIS A 307 14.87 -20.23 -8.96
C HIS A 307 15.36 -20.58 -10.35
N ASP A 308 16.58 -21.06 -10.48
CA ASP A 308 17.13 -21.41 -11.78
C ASP A 308 17.37 -22.92 -11.83
N ALA A 309 16.77 -23.59 -12.81
CA ALA A 309 16.90 -25.04 -12.97
C ALA A 309 18.36 -25.45 -13.16
N ASP A 310 19.17 -24.59 -13.77
CA ASP A 310 20.60 -24.82 -13.94
C ASP A 310 21.32 -24.70 -12.59
N THR A 311 20.98 -23.69 -11.78
CA THR A 311 21.47 -23.54 -10.40
C THR A 311 21.08 -24.73 -9.52
N LEU A 312 19.82 -25.18 -9.56
CA LEU A 312 19.36 -26.35 -8.79
C LEU A 312 20.06 -27.66 -9.23
N ARG A 313 20.44 -27.79 -10.51
CA ARG A 313 21.16 -28.95 -11.03
C ARG A 313 22.66 -28.91 -10.72
N ALA A 314 23.22 -27.71 -10.61
CA ALA A 314 24.66 -27.48 -10.38
C ALA A 314 25.07 -27.52 -8.90
N VAL A 315 24.10 -27.43 -7.98
CA VAL A 315 24.35 -27.32 -6.53
C VAL A 315 24.12 -28.66 -5.85
N ALA A 316 25.07 -29.09 -5.02
CA ALA A 316 24.91 -30.30 -4.21
C ALA A 316 23.79 -30.12 -3.17
N PRO A 317 22.97 -31.15 -2.86
CA PRO A 317 21.92 -31.02 -1.86
C PRO A 317 22.39 -30.55 -0.46
N SER A 318 23.62 -30.87 -0.08
CA SER A 318 24.27 -30.38 1.15
C SER A 318 24.39 -28.85 1.19
N ASP A 319 24.68 -28.26 0.03
CA ASP A 319 24.97 -26.84 -0.12
C ASP A 319 23.68 -26.01 -0.07
N LEU A 320 22.54 -26.59 -0.48
CA LEU A 320 21.22 -25.97 -0.34
C LEU A 320 20.87 -25.72 1.12
N VAL A 321 21.19 -26.67 2.01
CA VAL A 321 20.95 -26.53 3.46
C VAL A 321 21.85 -25.46 4.05
N GLN A 322 23.12 -25.39 3.62
CA GLN A 322 24.06 -24.36 4.06
C GLN A 322 23.64 -22.97 3.57
N ALA A 323 23.21 -22.84 2.32
CA ALA A 323 22.70 -21.59 1.77
C ALA A 323 21.43 -21.12 2.47
N ALA A 324 20.47 -22.01 2.74
CA ALA A 324 19.28 -21.66 3.51
C ALA A 324 19.66 -21.10 4.89
N ARG A 325 20.64 -21.71 5.58
CA ARG A 325 21.15 -21.20 6.87
C ARG A 325 21.84 -19.85 6.76
N LEU A 326 22.64 -19.62 5.72
CA LEU A 326 23.33 -18.34 5.51
C LEU A 326 22.37 -17.22 5.14
N ILE A 327 21.35 -17.51 4.34
CA ILE A 327 20.25 -16.58 4.05
C ILE A 327 19.53 -16.19 5.34
N GLU A 328 19.28 -17.16 6.24
CA GLU A 328 18.69 -16.86 7.56
C GLU A 328 19.60 -15.96 8.41
N GLN A 329 20.92 -15.90 8.17
CA GLN A 329 21.80 -14.98 8.88
C GLN A 329 21.79 -13.55 8.34
N MET A 330 21.18 -13.32 7.16
CA MET A 330 21.04 -11.98 6.57
C MET A 330 19.88 -11.22 7.22
N ASP A 331 20.18 -10.06 7.80
CA ASP A 331 19.18 -9.07 8.21
C ASP A 331 19.05 -8.02 7.09
N PHE A 332 17.90 -8.06 6.42
CA PHE A 332 17.52 -7.16 5.33
C PHE A 332 16.93 -5.84 5.82
N PHE A 333 16.70 -5.69 7.12
CA PHE A 333 16.03 -4.53 7.68
C PHE A 333 17.05 -3.55 8.24
N GLY A 334 17.99 -4.01 9.09
CA GLY A 334 19.26 -3.34 9.45
C GLY A 334 19.28 -1.81 9.58
N GLY A 335 18.15 -1.18 9.91
CA GLY A 335 17.94 0.25 9.71
C GLY A 335 17.92 1.00 11.03
N LEU A 336 18.25 2.29 10.98
CA LEU A 336 18.15 3.19 12.12
C LEU A 336 17.36 4.41 11.70
N VAL A 337 16.42 4.83 12.54
CA VAL A 337 15.80 6.14 12.43
C VAL A 337 16.32 7.00 13.56
N LEU A 338 16.91 8.14 13.22
CA LEU A 338 17.33 9.15 14.15
C LEU A 338 16.44 10.38 13.98
N LEU A 339 16.01 10.94 15.10
CA LEU A 339 15.31 12.21 15.17
C LEU A 339 16.21 13.20 15.88
N ASN A 340 16.64 14.25 15.17
CA ASN A 340 17.58 15.24 15.69
C ASN A 340 18.82 14.57 16.33
N GLY A 341 19.36 13.54 15.66
CA GLY A 341 20.49 12.73 16.14
C GLY A 341 20.19 11.70 17.23
N ASN A 342 18.94 11.60 17.72
CA ASN A 342 18.56 10.64 18.76
C ASN A 342 17.83 9.42 18.16
N PRO A 343 18.19 8.18 18.52
CA PRO A 343 17.49 6.98 18.05
C PRO A 343 16.00 7.00 18.36
N PHE A 344 15.19 6.55 17.41
CA PHE A 344 13.78 6.32 17.63
C PHE A 344 13.60 5.28 18.76
N PRO A 345 12.74 5.53 19.77
CA PRO A 345 12.57 4.63 20.90
C PRO A 345 12.19 3.20 20.46
N GLN A 346 12.84 2.19 21.05
CA GLN A 346 12.57 0.77 20.78
C GLN A 346 11.36 0.21 21.55
N SER A 347 10.68 1.05 22.33
CA SER A 347 9.49 0.70 23.09
C SER A 347 8.40 1.74 22.81
N SER A 348 7.18 1.27 22.59
CA SER A 348 6.08 2.12 22.16
C SER A 348 4.94 2.19 23.17
N ASN A 349 4.23 3.32 23.18
CA ASN A 349 3.00 3.44 23.96
C ASN A 349 1.85 2.67 23.30
N SER A 350 1.81 2.66 21.97
CA SER A 350 0.96 1.79 21.17
C SER A 350 1.71 1.33 19.92
N ALA A 351 1.69 0.03 19.70
CA ALA A 351 2.12 -0.59 18.45
C ALA A 351 1.14 -1.70 18.11
N THR A 352 0.52 -1.57 16.94
CA THR A 352 -0.51 -2.49 16.46
C THR A 352 -0.07 -3.05 15.12
N TRP A 353 0.00 -4.38 15.06
CA TRP A 353 0.18 -5.13 13.83
C TRP A 353 -1.17 -5.39 13.17
N ARG A 354 -1.20 -5.26 11.84
CA ARG A 354 -2.31 -5.67 11.00
C ARG A 354 -1.77 -6.52 9.86
N LEU A 355 -2.45 -7.60 9.52
CA LEU A 355 -2.19 -8.38 8.30
C LEU A 355 -3.47 -8.44 7.49
N ASP A 356 -3.46 -7.79 6.33
CA ASP A 356 -4.47 -7.95 5.30
C ASP A 356 -4.22 -9.27 4.56
N THR A 357 -5.03 -10.26 4.88
CA THR A 357 -4.93 -11.60 4.28
C THR A 357 -5.50 -11.69 2.87
N LEU A 358 -6.27 -10.68 2.44
CA LEU A 358 -6.79 -10.60 1.07
C LEU A 358 -5.70 -10.07 0.13
N HIS A 359 -5.02 -8.99 0.53
CA HIS A 359 -4.01 -8.34 -0.31
C HIS A 359 -2.57 -8.78 0.01
N GLY A 360 -2.35 -9.49 1.11
CA GLY A 360 -1.01 -9.92 1.54
C GLY A 360 -0.14 -8.76 2.03
N VAL A 361 -0.76 -7.76 2.65
CA VAL A 361 -0.10 -6.54 3.16
C VAL A 361 0.01 -6.62 4.68
N GLN A 362 1.22 -6.44 5.20
CA GLN A 362 1.50 -6.33 6.63
C GLN A 362 1.72 -4.87 6.98
N THR A 363 0.98 -4.37 7.98
CA THR A 363 1.10 -3.00 8.47
C THR A 363 1.46 -2.98 9.95
N LEU A 364 2.44 -2.18 10.32
CA LEU A 364 2.77 -1.83 11.70
C LEU A 364 2.48 -0.34 11.89
N SER A 365 1.56 -0.03 12.78
CA SER A 365 1.27 1.35 13.20
C SER A 365 1.83 1.56 14.59
N ILE A 366 2.70 2.56 14.75
CA ILE A 366 3.32 2.94 16.02
C ILE A 366 2.91 4.38 16.33
N GLU A 367 2.36 4.62 17.52
CA GLU A 367 2.26 5.97 18.05
C GLU A 367 3.16 6.11 19.28
N GLN A 368 4.08 7.08 19.19
CA GLN A 368 5.02 7.39 20.25
C GLN A 368 4.72 8.77 20.83
N ARG A 369 4.72 8.88 22.16
CA ARG A 369 4.84 10.18 22.85
C ARG A 369 6.29 10.37 23.28
N MET A 370 6.88 11.48 22.88
CA MET A 370 8.19 11.93 23.33
C MET A 370 8.00 13.22 24.15
N ASN A 371 8.21 13.13 25.46
CA ASN A 371 7.89 14.19 26.42
C ASN A 371 6.39 14.61 26.33
N ASP A 372 5.99 15.66 27.04
CA ASP A 372 4.56 16.04 27.13
C ASP A 372 3.98 16.66 25.84
N ALA A 373 4.83 17.08 24.89
CA ALA A 373 4.40 17.88 23.73
C ALA A 373 4.53 17.17 22.37
N VAL A 374 5.43 16.21 22.21
CA VAL A 374 5.77 15.66 20.89
C VAL A 374 5.14 14.29 20.70
N ARG A 375 4.44 14.12 19.58
CA ARG A 375 3.86 12.83 19.16
C ARG A 375 4.40 12.45 17.79
N PHE A 376 4.61 11.15 17.57
CA PHE A 376 4.99 10.62 16.27
C PHE A 376 4.08 9.46 15.91
N ALA A 377 3.63 9.45 14.66
CA ALA A 377 3.05 8.28 14.04
C ALA A 377 4.03 7.74 13.00
N LEU A 378 4.33 6.44 13.10
CA LEU A 378 5.02 5.70 12.05
C LEU A 378 4.10 4.59 11.56
N VAL A 379 3.82 4.61 10.27
CA VAL A 379 3.19 3.49 9.57
C VAL A 379 4.25 2.81 8.73
N GLN A 380 4.45 1.53 8.94
CA GLN A 380 5.32 0.67 8.13
C GLN A 380 4.43 -0.37 7.44
N GLU A 381 4.44 -0.37 6.12
CA GLU A 381 3.77 -1.38 5.31
C GLU A 381 4.80 -2.25 4.61
N THR A 382 4.56 -3.55 4.57
CA THR A 382 5.44 -4.54 3.94
C THR A 382 4.62 -5.47 3.07
N VAL A 383 5.09 -5.69 1.83
CA VAL A 383 4.45 -6.59 0.86
C VAL A 383 5.52 -7.49 0.23
N ALA A 384 5.26 -8.81 0.24
CA ALA A 384 6.05 -9.75 -0.53
C ALA A 384 5.55 -9.76 -1.99
N ASP A 385 6.43 -9.45 -2.94
CA ASP A 385 6.02 -9.21 -4.32
C ASP A 385 5.60 -10.50 -5.02
N THR A 386 4.39 -10.55 -5.56
CA THR A 386 3.85 -11.72 -6.26
C THR A 386 4.32 -11.80 -7.71
N THR A 387 4.72 -10.69 -8.32
CA THR A 387 5.23 -10.59 -9.69
C THR A 387 6.73 -10.89 -9.75
N HIS A 388 7.50 -10.36 -8.80
CA HIS A 388 8.94 -10.54 -8.69
C HIS A 388 9.24 -11.33 -7.43
N HIS A 389 9.28 -12.64 -7.61
CA HIS A 389 9.42 -13.64 -6.58
C HIS A 389 10.52 -13.44 -5.53
N GLY A 390 11.68 -12.91 -5.91
CA GLY A 390 12.79 -12.60 -4.98
C GLY A 390 12.71 -11.20 -4.35
N ARG A 391 11.58 -10.49 -4.47
CA ARG A 391 11.45 -9.08 -4.06
C ARG A 391 10.41 -8.90 -2.96
N PHE A 392 10.66 -7.95 -2.08
CA PHE A 392 9.64 -7.36 -1.22
C PHE A 392 9.78 -5.84 -1.21
N LEU A 393 8.67 -5.16 -0.95
CA LEU A 393 8.59 -3.72 -0.85
C LEU A 393 8.19 -3.34 0.56
N ALA A 394 8.73 -2.23 1.05
CA ALA A 394 8.28 -1.62 2.28
C ALA A 394 8.05 -0.13 2.08
N LYS A 395 6.89 0.37 2.53
CA LYS A 395 6.55 1.79 2.55
C LYS A 395 6.54 2.28 3.99
N TYR A 396 6.98 3.51 4.19
CA TYR A 396 7.04 4.13 5.51
C TYR A 396 6.45 5.51 5.43
N ALA A 397 5.54 5.82 6.35
CA ALA A 397 4.95 7.14 6.50
C ALA A 397 5.22 7.63 7.92
N PHE A 398 5.91 8.77 8.02
CA PHE A 398 6.30 9.37 9.29
C PHE A 398 5.63 10.73 9.44
N GLU A 399 4.87 10.90 10.52
CA GLU A 399 4.19 12.16 10.84
C GLU A 399 4.63 12.68 12.22
N PRO A 400 5.34 13.83 12.27
CA PRO A 400 5.64 14.52 13.52
C PRO A 400 4.49 15.45 13.92
N VAL A 401 4.06 15.35 15.18
CA VAL A 401 3.07 16.24 15.78
C VAL A 401 3.76 17.10 16.83
N GLY A 402 3.75 18.42 16.61
CA GLY A 402 4.26 19.41 17.56
C GLY A 402 5.77 19.64 17.54
N VAL A 403 6.50 19.10 16.56
CA VAL A 403 7.96 19.32 16.43
C VAL A 403 8.40 19.49 14.98
N SER A 404 9.30 20.45 14.77
CA SER A 404 10.12 20.54 13.56
C SER A 404 11.50 19.97 13.87
N GLY A 405 12.17 19.40 12.88
CA GLY A 405 13.50 18.84 13.12
C GLY A 405 14.09 18.19 11.88
N GLU A 406 14.98 17.25 12.11
CA GLU A 406 15.63 16.45 11.09
C GLU A 406 15.37 14.97 11.37
N LEU A 407 15.00 14.25 10.33
CA LEU A 407 14.89 12.80 10.32
C LEU A 407 16.08 12.24 9.54
N GLU A 408 16.91 11.44 10.20
CA GLU A 408 17.92 10.64 9.52
C GLU A 408 17.40 9.21 9.40
N ILE A 409 17.39 8.69 8.18
CA ILE A 409 16.94 7.34 7.85
C ILE A 409 18.15 6.58 7.35
N GLU A 410 18.54 5.55 8.08
CA GLU A 410 19.54 4.59 7.66
C GLU A 410 18.86 3.27 7.30
N THR A 411 19.20 2.74 6.13
CA THR A 411 18.77 1.41 5.69
C THR A 411 19.98 0.63 5.20
N GLY A 412 20.00 -0.68 5.44
CA GLY A 412 21.16 -1.48 5.09
C GLY A 412 20.91 -2.97 5.10
N LEU A 413 21.96 -3.71 4.75
CA LEU A 413 22.07 -5.15 4.81
C LEU A 413 23.13 -5.50 5.84
N SER A 414 22.86 -6.50 6.67
CA SER A 414 23.85 -6.98 7.65
C SER A 414 23.83 -8.50 7.83
N MET A 415 24.95 -9.05 8.30
CA MET A 415 25.12 -10.45 8.67
C MET A 415 25.24 -10.57 10.20
N ARG A 416 24.51 -11.52 10.81
CA ARG A 416 24.53 -11.70 12.27
C ARG A 416 25.83 -12.27 12.81
N GLU A 417 26.38 -13.27 12.12
CA GLU A 417 27.67 -13.87 12.43
C GLU A 417 28.62 -13.57 11.29
N ALA A 418 29.86 -13.20 11.62
CA ALA A 418 30.92 -13.12 10.61
C ALA A 418 31.15 -14.55 10.11
N SER A 419 30.89 -14.84 8.83
CA SER A 419 31.35 -16.09 8.25
C SER A 419 32.87 -16.10 8.38
N GLY A 420 33.41 -17.08 9.09
CA GLY A 420 34.87 -17.25 9.22
C GLY A 420 35.56 -17.48 7.86
N ASP A 421 34.79 -17.84 6.83
CA ASP A 421 35.20 -17.81 5.44
C ASP A 421 35.01 -16.40 4.86
N ALA A 422 36.15 -15.79 4.52
CA ALA A 422 36.24 -14.57 3.74
C ALA A 422 35.50 -14.76 2.41
N PHE A 423 34.50 -13.92 2.13
CA PHE A 423 34.08 -13.39 0.82
C PHE A 423 32.63 -12.84 0.95
N SER A 424 32.42 -11.91 1.88
CA SER A 424 31.33 -10.93 1.79
C SER A 424 31.83 -9.80 0.89
N ASP A 425 31.43 -9.79 -0.38
CA ASP A 425 31.71 -8.62 -1.21
C ASP A 425 30.61 -7.59 -0.97
N MET A 426 30.79 -6.79 0.09
CA MET A 426 29.90 -5.68 0.39
C MET A 426 30.33 -4.47 -0.41
N ARG A 427 29.54 -4.14 -1.43
CA ARG A 427 29.81 -3.00 -2.30
C ARG A 427 28.54 -2.19 -2.52
N PRO A 428 28.67 -0.87 -2.74
CA PRO A 428 27.60 -0.10 -3.37
C PRO A 428 27.20 -0.78 -4.67
N LEU A 429 25.89 -0.88 -4.96
CA LEU A 429 25.41 -1.51 -6.18
C LEU A 429 25.89 -0.69 -7.40
N GLN A 430 26.78 -1.26 -8.21
CA GLN A 430 27.26 -0.64 -9.44
C GLN A 430 26.35 -1.06 -10.61
N ARG A 431 25.91 -0.11 -11.44
CA ARG A 431 25.25 -0.44 -12.70
C ARG A 431 26.28 -0.99 -13.69
N SER A 432 25.94 -2.05 -14.42
CA SER A 432 26.60 -2.35 -15.68
C SER A 432 26.36 -1.16 -16.64
N GLY A 433 27.39 -0.34 -16.88
CA GLY A 433 27.37 0.73 -17.89
C GLY A 433 26.76 2.09 -17.50
N GLY A 434 26.69 2.47 -16.22
CA GLY A 434 26.17 3.82 -15.85
C GLY A 434 26.48 4.27 -14.41
N LYS A 435 26.10 5.52 -14.05
CA LYS A 435 26.23 6.03 -12.68
C LYS A 435 25.39 5.16 -11.71
N PRO A 436 25.95 4.73 -10.56
CA PRO A 436 25.21 3.92 -9.60
C PRO A 436 23.98 4.68 -9.09
N PRO A 437 22.85 4.02 -8.81
CA PRO A 437 21.78 4.64 -8.04
C PRO A 437 22.37 5.04 -6.69
N CYS A 438 22.40 6.34 -6.36
CA CYS A 438 23.10 6.87 -5.19
C CYS A 438 22.61 6.33 -3.83
N ARG A 439 21.58 5.45 -3.82
CA ARG A 439 20.85 5.00 -2.64
C ARG A 439 20.62 3.49 -2.58
N ALA A 440 21.48 2.68 -3.21
CA ALA A 440 21.38 1.22 -3.19
C ALA A 440 22.67 0.54 -2.72
N VAL A 441 22.49 -0.52 -1.93
CA VAL A 441 23.57 -1.37 -1.41
C VAL A 441 23.34 -2.82 -1.80
N CYS A 442 24.43 -3.55 -2.00
CA CYS A 442 24.43 -4.97 -2.32
C CYS A 442 25.37 -5.73 -1.39
N LEU A 443 24.97 -6.96 -1.07
CA LEU A 443 25.77 -7.93 -0.33
C LEU A 443 25.71 -9.25 -1.10
N THR A 444 26.87 -9.75 -1.54
CA THR A 444 26.99 -11.10 -2.10
C THR A 444 27.79 -11.99 -1.15
N VAL A 445 27.24 -13.16 -0.83
CA VAL A 445 27.81 -14.15 0.08
C VAL A 445 27.96 -15.48 -0.66
N ARG A 446 29.18 -16.05 -0.61
CA ARG A 446 29.43 -17.41 -1.08
C ARG A 446 28.91 -18.42 -0.06
N CYS A 447 28.01 -19.30 -0.48
CA CYS A 447 27.42 -20.33 0.38
C CYS A 447 28.09 -21.70 0.23
N SER A 448 28.63 -22.01 -0.95
CA SER A 448 29.46 -23.19 -1.20
C SER A 448 30.41 -22.95 -2.38
N GLU A 449 31.08 -24.00 -2.87
CA GLU A 449 31.93 -23.84 -4.05
C GLU A 449 31.17 -23.34 -5.28
N THR A 450 29.91 -23.74 -5.41
CA THR A 450 29.06 -23.55 -6.59
C THR A 450 27.78 -22.78 -6.29
N LEU A 451 27.68 -22.08 -5.15
CA LEU A 451 26.48 -21.32 -4.79
C LEU A 451 26.81 -19.97 -4.15
N PHE A 452 26.21 -18.91 -4.69
CA PHE A 452 26.26 -17.54 -4.21
C PHE A 452 24.85 -17.03 -3.96
N VAL A 453 24.70 -16.20 -2.93
CA VAL A 453 23.47 -15.47 -2.60
C VAL A 453 23.79 -13.99 -2.67
N ALA A 454 23.00 -13.25 -3.44
CA ALA A 454 23.06 -11.79 -3.50
C ALA A 454 21.80 -11.19 -2.89
N ALA A 455 21.98 -10.15 -2.09
CA ALA A 455 20.92 -9.35 -1.50
C ALA A 455 21.15 -7.89 -1.90
N ALA A 456 20.08 -7.21 -2.31
CA ALA A 456 20.11 -5.79 -2.63
C ALA A 456 19.04 -5.04 -1.83
N SER A 457 19.36 -3.81 -1.44
CA SER A 457 18.44 -2.90 -0.77
C SER A 457 18.58 -1.52 -1.40
N CYS A 458 17.45 -0.95 -1.84
CA CYS A 458 17.37 0.38 -2.42
C CYS A 458 16.40 1.24 -1.60
N LEU A 459 16.84 2.45 -1.23
CA LEU A 459 16.01 3.44 -0.55
C LEU A 459 15.54 4.52 -1.54
N ILE A 460 14.22 4.64 -1.68
CA ILE A 460 13.55 5.71 -2.38
C ILE A 460 13.24 6.78 -1.34
N ALA A 461 14.13 7.78 -1.27
CA ALA A 461 14.08 8.80 -0.22
C ALA A 461 12.90 9.78 -0.43
N PRO A 462 12.43 10.43 0.65
CA PRO A 462 11.36 11.40 0.59
C PRO A 462 11.75 12.65 -0.22
N ASP A 463 10.74 13.39 -0.67
CA ASP A 463 10.93 14.70 -1.30
C ASP A 463 11.69 15.66 -0.39
N GLY A 464 12.70 16.33 -0.93
CA GLY A 464 13.55 17.25 -0.16
C GLY A 464 14.62 16.57 0.69
N ALA A 465 14.80 15.25 0.56
CA ALA A 465 15.92 14.55 1.20
C ALA A 465 17.26 14.98 0.59
N GLU A 466 18.26 15.16 1.47
CA GLU A 466 19.64 15.44 1.08
C GLU A 466 20.25 14.27 0.27
N PRO A 467 21.36 14.52 -0.48
CA PRO A 467 22.11 13.45 -1.12
C PRO A 467 22.45 12.36 -0.11
N ALA A 468 22.30 11.10 -0.52
CA ALA A 468 22.59 10.00 0.38
C ALA A 468 24.08 9.92 0.70
N GLU A 469 24.37 9.76 1.99
CA GLU A 469 25.71 9.48 2.50
C GLU A 469 25.84 7.96 2.67
N GLN A 470 26.99 7.39 2.30
CA GLN A 470 27.28 6.00 2.69
C GLN A 470 27.47 5.96 4.20
N SER A 471 26.74 5.07 4.88
CA SER A 471 26.96 4.86 6.30
C SER A 471 28.28 4.10 6.52
N ALA A 472 28.83 4.17 7.73
CA ALA A 472 30.09 3.53 8.06
C ALA A 472 30.01 2.02 7.82
N GLN A 473 30.78 1.51 6.85
CA GLN A 473 30.85 0.09 6.56
C GLN A 473 31.50 -0.63 7.74
N SER A 474 30.80 -1.65 8.26
CA SER A 474 31.41 -2.62 9.17
C SER A 474 31.75 -3.89 8.39
N PRO A 475 32.60 -4.79 8.92
CA PRO A 475 32.89 -6.07 8.28
C PRO A 475 31.66 -6.94 7.99
N ASN A 476 30.52 -6.65 8.64
CA ASN A 476 29.28 -7.40 8.53
C ASN A 476 28.06 -6.55 8.14
N SER A 477 28.21 -5.27 7.79
CA SER A 477 27.07 -4.41 7.45
C SER A 477 27.41 -3.33 6.44
N VAL A 478 26.47 -3.09 5.53
CA VAL A 478 26.52 -2.00 4.54
C VAL A 478 25.19 -1.26 4.53
N GLY A 479 25.24 0.07 4.53
CA GLY A 479 24.04 0.90 4.59
C GLY A 479 24.15 2.22 3.85
N VAL A 480 23.00 2.85 3.70
CA VAL A 480 22.79 4.16 3.11
C VAL A 480 22.04 5.00 4.12
N ARG A 481 22.50 6.23 4.33
CA ARG A 481 21.82 7.22 5.16
C ARG A 481 21.32 8.37 4.32
N VAL A 482 20.11 8.84 4.63
CA VAL A 482 19.54 10.09 4.10
C VAL A 482 19.04 10.96 5.23
N ARG A 483 19.09 12.28 5.05
CA ARG A 483 18.51 13.26 5.97
C ARG A 483 17.36 13.98 5.29
N VAL A 484 16.30 14.27 6.04
CA VAL A 484 15.17 15.06 5.56
C VAL A 484 14.64 15.96 6.66
N ALA A 485 14.30 17.20 6.29
CA ALA A 485 13.67 18.13 7.20
C ALA A 485 12.23 17.69 7.54
N LEU A 486 11.91 17.71 8.82
CA LEU A 486 10.59 17.43 9.36
C LEU A 486 9.84 18.72 9.69
N HIS A 487 8.56 18.74 9.35
CA HIS A 487 7.64 19.83 9.67
C HIS A 487 6.40 19.29 10.39
N PRO A 488 5.91 19.96 11.46
CA PRO A 488 4.73 19.54 12.19
C PRO A 488 3.52 19.33 11.28
N GLY A 489 2.83 18.20 11.43
CA GLY A 489 1.63 17.85 10.66
C GLY A 489 1.87 17.60 9.17
N ARG A 490 3.15 17.51 8.75
CA ARG A 490 3.51 17.14 7.38
C ARG A 490 3.97 15.70 7.36
N LEU A 491 3.23 14.87 6.62
CA LEU A 491 3.61 13.49 6.33
C LEU A 491 4.89 13.46 5.47
N THR A 492 5.86 12.67 5.92
CA THR A 492 7.10 12.33 5.21
C THR A 492 7.06 10.86 4.84
N GLU A 493 7.02 10.56 3.54
CA GLU A 493 6.87 9.21 3.00
C GLU A 493 8.12 8.78 2.27
N PHE A 494 8.53 7.53 2.47
CA PHE A 494 9.66 6.93 1.78
C PHE A 494 9.45 5.44 1.58
N GLU A 495 10.14 4.89 0.59
CA GLU A 495 9.97 3.49 0.22
C GLU A 495 11.31 2.77 0.20
N ARG A 496 11.24 1.46 0.38
CA ARG A 496 12.38 0.58 0.29
C ARG A 496 12.03 -0.62 -0.57
N VAL A 497 12.93 -0.92 -1.50
CA VAL A 497 12.84 -2.12 -2.33
C VAL A 497 14.00 -3.03 -1.97
N CYS A 498 13.68 -4.26 -1.61
CA CYS A 498 14.67 -5.27 -1.28
C CYS A 498 14.51 -6.47 -2.20
N ALA A 499 15.64 -7.02 -2.64
CA ALA A 499 15.67 -8.19 -3.49
C ALA A 499 16.71 -9.19 -2.97
N VAL A 500 16.42 -10.47 -3.14
CA VAL A 500 17.35 -11.57 -2.90
C VAL A 500 17.34 -12.50 -4.09
N ALA A 501 18.53 -12.91 -4.50
CA ALA A 501 18.76 -13.84 -5.59
C ALA A 501 19.85 -14.81 -5.18
N ALA A 502 19.89 -15.96 -5.83
CA ALA A 502 20.93 -16.93 -5.60
C ALA A 502 21.22 -17.71 -6.88
N ALA A 503 22.50 -17.87 -7.19
CA ALA A 503 22.99 -18.38 -8.46
C ALA A 503 24.27 -19.22 -8.27
N CYS A 504 24.62 -20.00 -9.29
CA CYS A 504 25.80 -20.86 -9.26
C CYS A 504 27.15 -20.13 -9.44
N ASP A 505 27.09 -18.86 -9.86
CA ASP A 505 28.26 -18.01 -10.06
C ASP A 505 27.99 -16.61 -9.48
N ARG A 506 29.08 -15.90 -9.17
CA ARG A 506 29.06 -14.62 -8.47
C ARG A 506 28.58 -13.45 -9.32
N GLU A 507 28.77 -13.48 -10.63
CA GLU A 507 28.37 -12.36 -11.50
C GLU A 507 26.89 -12.43 -11.87
N ARG A 508 26.33 -13.64 -11.95
CA ARG A 508 24.92 -13.91 -12.19
C ARG A 508 24.05 -13.66 -10.95
N ALA A 509 24.61 -13.85 -9.76
CA ALA A 509 23.98 -13.46 -8.49
C ALA A 509 24.06 -11.93 -8.31
#